data_AF-A0A6N3K4T9-F1
#
_entry.id   AF-A0A6N3K4T9-F1
#
_cell.length_a   1.000
_cell.length_b   1.000
_cell.length_c   1.000
_cell.angle_alpha   90.00
_cell.angle_beta   90.00
_cell.angle_gamma   90.00
#
_symmetry.space_group_name_H-M   'P 1'
#
loop_
_entity.id
_entity.type
_entity.pdbx_description
1 polymer ?
#
loop_
_entity_poly.entity_id
_entity_poly.type
_entity_poly.pdbx_seq_one_letter_code
_entity_poly.pdbx_strand_id
1 'polypeptide(L)' 'MTKLINRVGDAMLSKMLGREVAGACVPEHGQSCCAVSNGYCSGGSYFRYYRRSTLSCTGVCSVTTSSPICYTKKVGVC' A
#
# COMPACT_ATOMS: atom_id res chain seq x y z
N MET A 1 3.23 15.01 35.95
CA MET A 1 3.06 16.28 35.18
C MET A 1 4.03 16.35 33.97
N THR A 2 4.28 15.23 33.29
CA THR A 2 5.33 15.08 32.25
C THR A 2 4.81 14.54 30.91
N LYS A 3 3.51 14.27 30.79
CA LYS A 3 2.91 13.66 29.58
C LYS A 3 2.61 14.64 28.43
N LEU A 4 2.58 15.96 28.71
CA LEU A 4 2.20 16.97 27.72
C LEU A 4 3.37 17.41 26.81
N ILE A 5 4.61 17.33 27.30
CA ILE A 5 5.79 17.84 26.58
C ILE A 5 6.17 16.91 25.42
N ASN A 6 5.93 15.60 25.55
CA ASN A 6 6.28 14.63 24.50
C ASN A 6 5.44 14.78 23.23
N ARG A 7 4.20 15.27 23.32
CA ARG A 7 3.33 15.42 22.12
C ARG A 7 3.70 16.60 21.23
N VAL A 8 4.36 17.62 21.79
CA VAL A 8 4.77 18.81 21.02
C VAL A 8 6.07 18.54 20.26
N GLY A 9 6.96 17.72 20.82
CA GLY A 9 8.21 17.31 20.17
C GLY A 9 7.97 16.58 18.85
N ASP A 10 7.11 15.57 18.84
CA ASP A 10 6.79 14.79 17.63
C ASP A 10 6.16 15.64 16.52
N ALA A 11 5.25 16.55 16.87
CA ALA A 11 4.55 17.39 15.90
C ALA A 11 5.47 18.45 15.26
N MET A 12 6.46 18.96 16.00
CA MET A 12 7.46 19.88 15.45
C MET A 12 8.52 19.16 14.61
N LEU A 13 8.92 17.94 14.99
CA LEU A 13 9.89 17.15 14.21
C LEU A 13 9.34 16.80 12.82
N SER A 14 8.05 16.46 12.72
CA SER A 14 7.39 16.21 11.43
C SER A 14 7.29 17.45 10.55
N LYS A 15 7.34 18.66 11.12
CA LYS A 15 7.25 19.92 10.38
C LYS A 15 8.62 20.49 9.98
N MET A 16 9.68 20.14 10.70
CA MET A 16 11.08 20.50 10.38
C MET A 16 11.74 19.56 9.36
N LEU A 17 11.24 18.33 9.17
CA LEU A 17 11.71 17.41 8.11
C LEU A 17 11.11 17.75 6.73
N GLY A 18 10.89 19.05 6.50
CA GLY A 18 10.66 19.58 5.17
C GLY A 18 11.95 19.50 4.37
N ARG A 19 11.94 18.63 3.36
CA ARG A 19 12.93 18.43 2.28
C ARG A 19 14.14 17.54 2.59
N GLU A 20 14.20 16.51 1.76
CA GLU A 20 15.41 15.86 1.26
C GLU A 20 16.15 14.93 2.24
N VAL A 21 15.55 13.77 2.52
CA VAL A 21 16.30 12.57 2.88
C VAL A 21 16.00 11.51 1.83
N ALA A 22 16.98 11.22 0.98
CA ALA A 22 17.03 9.92 0.33
C ALA A 22 16.96 8.84 1.43
N GLY A 23 15.85 8.10 1.54
CA GLY A 23 15.77 6.90 2.38
C GLY A 23 14.72 6.84 3.50
N ALA A 24 13.81 7.80 3.67
CA ALA A 24 12.68 7.62 4.60
C ALA A 24 11.49 6.95 3.87
N CYS A 25 11.24 5.68 4.16
CA CYS A 25 10.06 4.97 3.68
C CYS A 25 8.78 5.56 4.30
N VAL A 26 7.66 5.53 3.57
CA VAL A 26 6.34 5.87 4.15
C VAL A 26 6.11 5.05 5.44
N PRO A 27 5.39 5.57 6.44
CA PRO A 27 5.17 4.89 7.71
C PRO A 27 4.44 3.54 7.55
N GLU A 28 3.73 3.34 6.44
CA GLU A 28 3.02 2.10 6.12
C GLU A 28 3.88 1.10 5.32
N HIS A 29 5.16 1.40 5.08
CA HIS A 29 6.06 0.51 4.35
C HIS A 29 6.12 -0.88 5.01
N GLY A 30 6.01 -1.93 4.19
CA GLY A 30 5.99 -3.31 4.65
C GLY A 30 4.62 -3.81 5.12
N GLN A 31 3.61 -2.94 5.28
CA GLN A 31 2.25 -3.39 5.56
C GLN A 31 1.67 -4.16 4.37
N SER A 32 0.85 -5.18 4.66
CA SER A 32 0.22 -5.98 3.62
C SER A 32 -0.89 -5.20 2.90
N CYS A 33 -0.85 -5.20 1.59
CA CYS A 33 -1.83 -4.58 0.72
C CYS A 33 -2.30 -5.59 -0.34
N CYS A 34 -3.44 -5.32 -0.99
CA CYS A 34 -3.91 -6.11 -2.13
C CYS A 34 -3.99 -5.21 -3.35
N ALA A 35 -3.16 -5.47 -4.36
CA ALA A 35 -3.14 -4.69 -5.60
C ALA A 35 -3.66 -5.49 -6.77
N VAL A 36 -4.12 -4.74 -7.78
CA VAL A 36 -4.69 -5.28 -8.99
C VAL A 36 -3.61 -5.96 -9.83
N SER A 37 -3.92 -7.14 -10.36
CA SER A 37 -3.05 -7.91 -11.23
C SER A 37 -3.77 -8.24 -12.54
N ASN A 38 -3.45 -9.39 -13.13
CA ASN A 38 -4.10 -9.96 -14.29
C ASN A 38 -5.57 -10.34 -14.02
N GLY A 39 -6.25 -10.82 -15.05
CA GLY A 39 -7.63 -11.28 -14.97
C GLY A 39 -7.91 -12.43 -15.94
N TYR A 40 -9.14 -12.94 -15.89
CA TYR A 40 -9.62 -14.04 -16.71
C TYR A 40 -11.09 -13.84 -17.07
N CYS A 41 -11.49 -14.47 -18.18
CA CYS A 41 -12.88 -14.51 -18.60
C CYS A 41 -13.52 -15.82 -18.12
N SER A 42 -14.72 -15.74 -17.56
CA SER A 42 -15.53 -16.91 -17.22
C SER A 42 -17.01 -16.58 -17.31
N GLY A 43 -17.78 -17.41 -18.04
CA GLY A 43 -19.23 -17.24 -18.18
C GLY A 43 -19.68 -15.87 -18.67
N GLY A 44 -19.01 -15.30 -19.69
CA GLY A 44 -19.38 -13.99 -20.24
C GLY A 44 -18.95 -12.79 -19.38
N SER A 45 -18.15 -13.02 -18.34
CA SER A 45 -17.73 -12.00 -17.38
C SER A 45 -16.22 -11.95 -17.23
N TYR A 46 -15.67 -10.73 -17.16
CA TYR A 46 -14.25 -10.51 -16.88
C TYR A 46 -14.03 -10.33 -15.38
N PHE A 47 -13.20 -11.21 -14.81
CA PHE A 47 -12.79 -11.20 -13.42
C PHE A 47 -11.34 -10.75 -13.30
N ARG A 48 -11.07 -9.85 -12.35
CA ARG A 48 -9.73 -9.34 -12.06
C ARG A 48 -9.21 -9.93 -10.76
N TYR A 49 -7.96 -10.39 -10.78
CA TYR A 49 -7.27 -10.86 -9.59
C TYR A 49 -6.71 -9.68 -8.81
N TYR A 50 -6.93 -9.70 -7.50
CA TYR A 50 -6.25 -8.85 -6.54
C TYR A 50 -5.31 -9.73 -5.73
N ARG A 51 -4.01 -9.48 -5.84
CA ARG A 51 -2.96 -10.29 -5.21
C ARG A 51 -2.33 -9.55 -4.04
N ARG A 52 -1.86 -10.31 -3.06
CA ARG A 52 -1.23 -9.78 -1.85
C ARG A 52 0.14 -9.22 -2.20
N SER A 53 0.47 -8.08 -1.64
CA SER A 53 1.81 -7.51 -1.69
C SER A 53 2.09 -6.69 -0.44
N THR A 54 3.21 -5.98 -0.45
CA THR A 54 3.62 -5.04 0.58
C THR A 54 3.76 -3.65 -0.01
N LEU A 55 3.46 -2.64 0.80
CA LEU A 55 3.68 -1.24 0.42
C LEU A 55 5.18 -0.97 0.28
N SER A 56 5.58 -0.40 -0.85
CA SER A 56 6.95 0.07 -1.07
C SER A 56 7.28 1.26 -0.18
N CYS A 57 8.55 1.66 -0.14
CA CYS A 57 8.97 2.88 0.58
C CYS A 57 8.32 4.15 0.05
N THR A 58 7.82 4.13 -1.19
CA THR A 58 7.09 5.25 -1.81
C THR A 58 5.57 5.16 -1.62
N GLY A 59 5.07 4.16 -0.87
CA GLY A 59 3.64 3.94 -0.66
C GLY A 59 2.92 3.30 -1.85
N VAL A 60 3.66 2.72 -2.80
CA VAL A 60 3.09 2.02 -3.95
C VAL A 60 2.93 0.55 -3.59
N CYS A 61 1.71 0.02 -3.75
CA CYS A 61 1.44 -1.40 -3.64
C CYS A 61 1.68 -2.07 -5.00
N SER A 62 2.89 -2.61 -5.22
CA SER A 62 3.24 -3.31 -6.46
C SER A 62 3.09 -4.82 -6.31
N VAL A 63 2.31 -5.47 -7.17
CA VAL A 63 2.12 -6.93 -7.15
C VAL A 63 2.89 -7.63 -8.25
N THR A 64 3.38 -8.83 -7.98
CA THR A 64 3.84 -9.77 -9.01
C THR A 64 2.79 -10.85 -9.26
N THR A 65 2.79 -11.43 -10.46
CA THR A 65 1.85 -12.51 -10.83
C THR A 65 2.06 -13.79 -10.03
N SER A 66 3.19 -13.92 -9.31
CA SER A 66 3.50 -15.03 -8.42
C SER A 66 2.91 -14.88 -7.02
N SER A 67 2.53 -13.66 -6.60
CA SER A 67 2.01 -13.41 -5.25
C SER A 67 0.66 -14.09 -5.00
N PRO A 68 0.35 -14.54 -3.77
CA PRO A 68 -0.93 -15.21 -3.49
C PRO A 68 -2.14 -14.29 -3.75
N ILE A 69 -3.26 -14.88 -4.17
CA ILE A 69 -4.51 -14.15 -4.45
C ILE A 69 -5.18 -13.76 -3.12
N CYS A 70 -5.54 -12.49 -2.97
CA CYS A 70 -6.42 -12.04 -1.89
C CYS A 70 -7.88 -12.37 -2.21
N TYR A 71 -8.35 -11.89 -3.37
CA TYR A 71 -9.71 -12.07 -3.85
C TYR A 71 -9.79 -11.83 -5.36
N THR A 72 -10.89 -12.23 -5.96
CA THR A 72 -11.27 -11.90 -7.34
C THR A 72 -12.48 -10.98 -7.34
N LYS A 73 -12.56 -10.07 -8.31
CA LYS A 73 -13.70 -9.18 -8.48
C LYS A 73 -14.13 -9.16 -9.94
N LYS A 74 -15.42 -9.27 -10.21
CA LYS A 74 -15.98 -8.98 -11.54
C LYS A 74 -15.83 -7.50 -11.82
N VAL A 75 -15.19 -7.15 -12.94
CA VAL A 75 -14.96 -5.74 -13.33
C VAL A 75 -15.52 -5.41 -14.71
N GLY A 76 -16.01 -6.40 -15.45
CA GLY A 76 -16.58 -6.16 -16.77
C GLY A 76 -17.14 -7.40 -17.42
N VAL A 77 -17.39 -7.26 -18.71
CA VAL A 77 -17.77 -8.35 -19.63
C VAL A 77 -16.56 -8.76 -20.45
N CYS A 78 -16.57 -10.03 -20.82
CA CYS A 78 -15.73 -10.67 -21.81
C CYS A 78 -16.67 -11.62 -22.55
#